data_AF-A0A2I0NZN1-F1
#
_entry.id   AF-A0A2I0NZN1-F1
#
_cell.length_a   1.000
_cell.length_b   1.000
_cell.length_c   1.000
_cell.angle_alpha   90.00
_cell.angle_beta   90.00
_cell.angle_gamma   90.00
#
_symmetry.space_group_name_H-M   'P 1'
#
loop_
_entity.id
_entity.type
_entity.pdbx_description
1 polymer ?
#
loop_
_entity_poly.entity_id
_entity_poly.type
_entity_poly.pdbx_seq_one_letter_code
_entity_poly.pdbx_strand_id
1 'polypeptide(L)'
;MKKEIREMIVYATQNVIKDPPFTKLDLLSCRNLLIYLESDLQSKLISTFHYALNPGGILFLSSSESIGSALDLFRPINRKWKIYGASGVITGVPPMMETPFSWTDSHSTIPDSNHSARNTHDIPIADRMRWALLKAYTPPSVIIDEVGNLLYVHGDTGKFLRPAQGQMSISVIDMAREGLELDLRTAIFTARSQKRIVIAKNLQVRTDGGIEQVDLEVRPIINSDPQQGSLIISFHLVDAMQQESGQKRPTRRKQSKPGRVEELEQELQYNKENLQATVEEMQAGTEELKSTNEELQSTNEELQSTNEELQTSREELQSVNEEMMTVNAELQAKIGQLTGIQNDMKNYQVSTGIGTIFLNINLVIRQFTPEAAKIYRLVTTDIGRPLSDIKSVLLSDVLIGHAQEVLQSLIPQEIEVQTVDNLWFLVRVLPYRTLENVIDGVVLSFIDITSRKAAEEEGIQAREYAESIVNTVREPLLILDQNLTVISASGSFYRVFQISPEDTTGMSLIELNERQWDISNLIFLLHEVISEGTTFQDSPITIDFPTVGTKKFILNARGLRRKNNAPNLILLAMEEVTEKNTTV
;
A
#
# COMPACT_ATOMS: atom_id res chain seq x y z
N MET A 1 -12.01 6.87 -7.13
CA MET A 1 -11.61 8.15 -7.76
C MET A 1 -12.25 8.19 -9.14
N LYS A 2 -12.90 9.29 -9.54
CA LYS A 2 -13.52 9.39 -10.87
C LYS A 2 -12.44 9.28 -11.97
N LYS A 3 -12.77 8.71 -13.13
CA LYS A 3 -11.81 8.37 -14.20
C LYS A 3 -11.07 9.61 -14.71
N GLU A 4 -11.79 10.74 -14.82
CA GLU A 4 -11.29 12.03 -15.28
C GLU A 4 -10.19 12.59 -14.37
N ILE A 5 -10.25 12.31 -13.06
CA ILE A 5 -9.23 12.73 -12.09
C ILE A 5 -8.01 11.80 -12.15
N ARG A 6 -8.24 10.49 -12.36
CA ARG A 6 -7.16 9.49 -12.43
C ARG A 6 -6.24 9.74 -13.61
N GLU A 7 -6.78 10.19 -14.74
CA GLU A 7 -6.01 10.52 -15.94
C GLU A 7 -5.12 11.78 -15.78
N MET A 8 -5.37 12.60 -14.75
CA MET A 8 -4.55 13.77 -14.41
C MET A 8 -3.40 13.46 -13.44
N ILE A 9 -3.26 12.20 -12.97
CA ILE A 9 -2.31 11.84 -11.90
C ILE A 9 -1.27 10.84 -12.42
N VAL A 10 0.01 11.22 -12.28
CA VAL A 10 1.16 10.32 -12.51
C VAL A 10 1.68 9.83 -11.16
N TYR A 11 1.80 8.51 -11.01
CA TYR A 11 2.40 7.90 -9.84
C TYR A 11 3.86 7.55 -10.16
N ALA A 12 4.78 8.02 -9.33
CA ALA A 12 6.20 7.70 -9.41
C ALA A 12 6.73 7.36 -8.01
N THR A 13 7.62 6.38 -7.93
CA THR A 13 8.37 6.08 -6.72
C THR A 13 9.57 7.01 -6.65
N GLN A 14 9.71 7.78 -5.57
CA GLN A 14 10.84 8.68 -5.36
C GLN A 14 11.34 8.54 -3.92
N ASN A 15 12.64 8.31 -3.77
CA ASN A 15 13.35 8.43 -2.50
C ASN A 15 13.77 9.88 -2.30
N VAL A 16 13.06 10.61 -1.44
CA VAL A 16 13.32 12.04 -1.17
C VAL A 16 14.72 12.34 -0.59
N ILE A 17 15.46 11.31 -0.16
CA ILE A 17 16.80 11.40 0.44
C ILE A 17 17.90 11.02 -0.57
N LYS A 18 17.61 10.32 -1.66
CA LYS A 18 18.63 9.86 -2.63
C LYS A 18 18.38 10.37 -4.03
N ASP A 19 17.12 10.50 -4.42
CA ASP A 19 16.74 10.90 -5.77
C ASP A 19 16.71 12.44 -5.90
N PRO A 20 17.01 12.98 -7.08
CA PRO A 20 16.92 14.41 -7.32
C PRO A 20 15.46 14.90 -7.15
N PRO A 21 15.23 16.08 -6.54
CA PRO A 21 13.89 16.60 -6.34
C PRO A 21 13.25 17.04 -7.67
N PHE A 22 11.93 16.92 -7.76
CA PHE A 22 11.19 17.60 -8.83
C PHE A 22 11.28 19.10 -8.60
N THR A 23 11.56 19.86 -9.66
CA THR A 23 11.68 21.32 -9.60
C THR A 23 10.46 21.98 -10.23
N LYS A 24 10.26 23.27 -9.93
CA LYS A 24 9.18 24.11 -10.46
C LYS A 24 7.77 23.68 -10.06
N LEU A 25 7.61 23.23 -8.81
CA LEU A 25 6.30 22.88 -8.26
C LEU A 25 5.58 24.12 -7.72
N ASP A 26 4.28 24.21 -7.97
CA ASP A 26 3.44 25.29 -7.41
C ASP A 26 2.87 24.91 -6.02
N LEU A 27 2.68 23.61 -5.78
CA LEU A 27 2.19 23.05 -4.53
C LEU A 27 2.97 21.78 -4.18
N LEU A 28 3.51 21.73 -2.97
CA LEU A 28 4.13 20.53 -2.39
C LEU A 28 3.36 20.15 -1.13
N SER A 29 2.81 18.94 -1.11
CA SER A 29 2.10 18.40 0.05
C SER A 29 2.86 17.20 0.61
N CYS A 30 3.37 17.33 1.83
CA CYS A 30 4.05 16.26 2.54
C CYS A 30 3.18 15.82 3.73
N ARG A 31 2.90 14.52 3.83
CA ARG A 31 2.01 13.95 4.85
C ARG A 31 2.63 12.69 5.43
N ASN A 32 2.78 12.66 6.75
CA ASN A 32 3.21 11.48 7.52
C ASN A 32 4.59 10.94 7.09
N LEU A 33 5.50 11.81 6.65
CA LEU A 33 6.86 11.40 6.25
C LEU A 33 7.90 11.90 7.24
N LEU A 34 7.81 13.17 7.64
CA LEU A 34 8.85 13.79 8.48
C LEU A 34 8.89 13.19 9.89
N ILE A 35 7.75 12.67 10.37
CA ILE A 35 7.64 12.05 11.70
C ILE A 35 8.52 10.80 11.90
N TYR A 36 8.98 10.18 10.82
CA TYR A 36 9.83 8.99 10.86
C TYR A 36 11.34 9.30 10.72
N LEU A 37 11.70 10.57 10.59
CA LEU A 37 13.05 11.02 10.25
C LEU A 37 13.66 11.82 11.40
N GLU A 38 14.97 11.71 11.59
CA GLU A 38 15.71 12.50 12.58
C GLU A 38 15.79 14.00 12.19
N SER A 39 15.99 14.85 13.19
CA SER A 39 15.92 16.32 13.05
C SER A 39 16.86 16.91 11.99
N ASP A 40 18.04 16.32 11.81
CA ASP A 40 19.02 16.76 10.81
C ASP A 40 18.53 16.47 9.39
N LEU A 41 17.95 15.29 9.19
CA LEU A 41 17.41 14.88 7.91
C LEU A 41 16.13 15.64 7.56
N GLN A 42 15.27 15.92 8.55
CA GLN A 42 14.13 16.82 8.39
C GLN A 42 14.59 18.21 7.90
N SER A 43 15.64 18.78 8.50
CA SER A 43 16.17 20.10 8.14
C SER A 43 16.70 20.13 6.69
N LYS A 44 17.37 19.03 6.27
CA LYS A 44 17.83 18.86 4.89
C LYS A 44 16.66 18.78 3.91
N LEU A 45 15.62 17.99 4.23
CA LEU A 45 14.44 17.85 3.39
C LEU A 45 13.63 19.14 3.25
N ILE A 46 13.50 19.93 4.32
CA ILE A 46 12.82 21.23 4.26
C ILE A 46 13.55 22.19 3.31
N SER A 47 14.89 22.19 3.32
CA SER A 47 15.69 22.95 2.35
C SER A 47 15.45 22.47 0.92
N THR A 48 15.40 21.15 0.71
CA THR A 48 15.08 20.55 -0.59
C THR A 48 13.67 20.89 -1.07
N PHE A 49 12.67 20.93 -0.18
CA PHE A 49 11.30 21.33 -0.52
C PHE A 49 11.20 22.81 -0.94
N HIS A 50 11.99 23.69 -0.32
CA HIS A 50 12.07 25.09 -0.76
C HIS A 50 12.60 25.19 -2.19
N TYR A 51 13.67 24.46 -2.49
CA TYR A 51 14.25 24.41 -3.84
C TYR A 51 13.30 23.82 -4.89
N ALA A 52 12.50 22.83 -4.51
CA ALA A 52 11.51 22.21 -5.39
C ALA A 52 10.37 23.16 -5.79
N LEU A 53 10.03 24.12 -4.92
CA LEU A 53 8.92 25.05 -5.11
C LEU A 53 9.33 26.29 -5.92
N ASN A 54 8.41 26.79 -6.76
CA ASN A 54 8.55 28.11 -7.38
C ASN A 54 8.50 29.22 -6.31
N PRO A 55 9.07 30.41 -6.57
CA PRO A 55 8.89 31.58 -5.70
C PRO A 55 7.39 31.87 -5.48
N GLY A 56 6.94 31.87 -4.22
CA GLY A 56 5.51 32.01 -3.90
C GLY A 56 4.69 30.70 -3.94
N GLY A 57 5.32 29.56 -4.24
CA GLY A 57 4.72 28.23 -4.15
C GLY A 57 4.32 27.85 -2.72
N ILE A 58 3.39 26.91 -2.59
CA ILE A 58 2.78 26.55 -1.31
C ILE A 58 3.33 25.21 -0.82
N LEU A 59 3.78 25.18 0.44
CA LEU A 59 4.09 23.98 1.19
C LEU A 59 2.95 23.67 2.16
N PHE A 60 2.43 22.45 2.09
CA PHE A 60 1.41 21.93 3.01
C PHE A 60 1.95 20.73 3.77
N LEU A 61 2.00 20.84 5.10
CA LEU A 61 2.44 19.77 6.00
C LEU A 61 1.26 19.20 6.81
N SER A 62 1.39 17.99 7.34
CA SER A 62 0.39 17.44 8.27
C SER A 62 0.42 18.15 9.64
N SER A 63 -0.62 17.93 10.46
CA SER A 63 -0.74 18.51 11.80
C SER A 63 0.40 18.11 12.76
N SER A 64 1.01 16.95 12.51
CA SER A 64 2.09 16.38 13.32
C SER A 64 3.47 16.79 12.81
N GLU A 65 3.54 17.60 11.76
CA GLU A 65 4.78 18.00 11.09
C GLU A 65 4.98 19.51 11.17
N SER A 66 6.23 19.96 11.11
CA SER A 66 6.60 21.36 11.21
C SER A 66 7.88 21.64 10.44
N ILE A 67 8.04 22.86 9.95
CA ILE A 67 9.25 23.36 9.27
C ILE A 67 10.46 23.56 10.22
N GLY A 68 10.32 23.23 11.51
CA GLY A 68 11.40 23.35 12.51
C GLY A 68 11.94 24.78 12.63
N SER A 69 13.26 24.93 12.56
CA SER A 69 14.01 26.19 12.62
C SER A 69 14.14 26.93 11.28
N ALA A 70 13.61 26.39 10.18
CA ALA A 70 13.72 26.98 8.84
C ALA A 70 12.70 28.11 8.59
N LEU A 71 12.62 29.08 9.49
CA LEU A 71 11.71 30.24 9.40
C LEU A 71 12.10 31.22 8.28
N ASP A 72 13.36 31.19 7.85
CA ASP A 72 13.89 32.10 6.82
C ASP A 72 13.50 31.69 5.39
N LEU A 73 13.24 30.39 5.17
CA LEU A 73 12.86 29.82 3.87
C LEU A 73 11.35 29.87 3.61
N PHE A 74 10.54 29.80 4.68
CA PHE A 74 9.09 29.63 4.59
C PHE A 74 8.32 30.63 5.44
N ARG A 75 7.43 31.38 4.80
CA ARG A 75 6.51 32.28 5.49
C ARG A 75 5.23 31.53 5.87
N PRO A 76 4.80 31.51 7.14
CA PRO A 76 3.54 30.88 7.52
C PRO A 76 2.36 31.66 6.94
N ILE A 77 1.55 31.00 6.09
CA ILE A 77 0.27 31.53 5.58
C ILE A 77 -0.82 31.20 6.59
N ASN A 78 -0.85 29.94 7.07
CA ASN A 78 -1.80 29.50 8.07
C ASN A 78 -1.17 28.48 9.02
N ARG A 79 -0.87 28.89 10.25
CA ARG A 79 -0.25 28.03 11.27
C ARG A 79 -1.17 26.91 11.76
N LYS A 80 -2.49 27.15 11.84
CA LYS A 80 -3.48 26.16 12.29
C LYS A 80 -3.57 24.98 11.30
N TRP A 81 -3.40 25.27 10.02
CA TRP A 81 -3.46 24.29 8.93
C TRP A 81 -2.07 23.93 8.38
N LYS A 82 -0.99 24.39 9.01
CA LYS A 82 0.40 24.11 8.61
C LYS A 82 0.67 24.38 7.12
N ILE A 83 0.16 25.52 6.64
CA ILE A 83 0.35 26.02 5.27
C ILE A 83 1.40 27.12 5.28
N TYR A 84 2.41 26.97 4.45
CA TYR A 84 3.56 27.87 4.34
C TYR A 84 3.77 28.29 2.89
N GLY A 85 4.17 29.53 2.66
CA GLY A 85 4.58 30.03 1.34
C GLY A 85 6.09 30.07 1.24
N ALA A 86 6.65 29.61 0.12
CA ALA A 86 8.08 29.70 -0.15
C ALA A 86 8.50 31.17 -0.30
N SER A 87 9.46 31.60 0.53
CA SER A 87 10.01 32.95 0.48
C SER A 87 10.86 33.12 -0.79
N GLY A 88 10.68 34.21 -1.52
CA GLY A 88 11.33 34.48 -2.81
C GLY A 88 12.84 34.81 -2.74
N VAL A 89 13.48 34.54 -1.60
CA VAL A 89 14.91 34.74 -1.42
C VAL A 89 15.60 33.39 -1.67
N ILE A 90 16.20 33.24 -2.85
CA ILE A 90 17.10 32.12 -3.14
C ILE A 90 18.45 32.44 -2.47
N THR A 91 18.51 32.28 -1.16
CA THR A 91 19.79 32.33 -0.42
C THR A 91 20.35 30.93 -0.34
N GLY A 92 21.42 30.68 -1.09
CA GLY A 92 22.38 29.61 -0.83
C GLY A 92 22.03 28.26 -1.45
N VAL A 93 22.86 27.83 -2.39
CA VAL A 93 22.97 26.44 -2.83
C VAL A 93 23.32 25.57 -1.59
N PRO A 94 22.56 24.52 -1.24
CA PRO A 94 23.00 23.58 -0.21
C PRO A 94 24.20 22.76 -0.73
N PRO A 95 25.06 22.22 0.16
CA PRO A 95 26.23 21.46 -0.26
C PRO A 95 25.78 20.26 -1.10
N MET A 96 26.47 20.09 -2.22
CA MET A 96 26.25 19.00 -3.17
C MET A 96 26.06 17.68 -2.44
N MET A 97 24.96 17.03 -2.76
CA MET A 97 24.71 15.63 -2.46
C MET A 97 25.82 14.82 -3.14
N GLU A 98 26.72 14.25 -2.35
CA GLU A 98 27.72 13.31 -2.86
C GLU A 98 27.01 12.10 -3.45
N THR A 99 26.93 12.05 -4.78
CA THR A 99 26.61 10.84 -5.52
C THR A 99 27.91 10.13 -5.86
N PRO A 100 28.20 8.94 -5.31
CA PRO A 100 29.23 8.09 -5.89
C PRO A 100 28.59 7.44 -7.11
N PHE A 101 28.95 7.86 -8.32
CA PHE A 101 29.10 6.99 -9.50
C PHE A 101 29.52 7.86 -10.69
N SER A 102 30.82 7.80 -10.95
CA SER A 102 31.42 8.15 -12.24
C SER A 102 30.94 7.16 -13.29
N TRP A 103 30.31 7.66 -14.35
CA TRP A 103 30.32 6.98 -15.64
C TRP A 103 31.12 7.87 -16.60
N THR A 104 32.30 7.35 -16.95
CA THR A 104 33.02 7.71 -18.14
C THR A 104 32.11 7.54 -19.35
N ASP A 105 31.88 8.62 -20.10
CA ASP A 105 32.10 8.48 -21.53
C ASP A 105 32.68 9.76 -22.11
N SER A 106 33.65 9.53 -22.98
CA SER A 106 34.52 10.53 -23.56
C SER A 106 33.84 11.09 -24.79
N HIS A 107 33.63 12.40 -24.86
CA HIS A 107 33.85 13.21 -26.05
C HIS A 107 33.73 14.69 -25.68
N SER A 108 34.82 15.22 -25.13
CA SER A 108 35.06 16.65 -25.03
C SER A 108 35.46 17.19 -26.41
N THR A 109 34.53 17.82 -27.11
CA THR A 109 34.89 18.95 -27.98
C THR A 109 35.15 20.14 -27.08
N ILE A 110 36.37 20.66 -27.17
CA ILE A 110 36.83 21.89 -26.53
C ILE A 110 35.96 23.05 -27.04
N PRO A 111 35.55 23.97 -26.16
CA PRO A 111 35.56 25.37 -26.54
C PRO A 111 36.53 26.15 -25.65
N ASP A 112 37.32 26.94 -26.37
CA ASP A 112 38.24 27.93 -25.88
C ASP A 112 37.66 28.87 -24.83
N SER A 113 38.57 29.21 -23.91
CA SER A 113 38.72 30.48 -23.21
C SER A 113 37.84 31.64 -23.69
N ASN A 114 37.02 32.20 -22.79
CA ASN A 114 37.36 33.50 -22.19
C ASN A 114 36.39 33.95 -21.09
N HIS A 115 37.00 34.53 -20.05
CA HIS A 115 36.43 35.40 -19.02
C HIS A 115 35.51 34.78 -17.95
N SER A 116 36.15 34.18 -16.92
CA SER A 116 35.68 34.33 -15.54
C SER A 116 36.67 35.22 -14.75
N ALA A 117 36.35 36.52 -14.70
CA ALA A 117 36.77 37.35 -13.59
C ALA A 117 36.11 36.76 -12.34
N ARG A 118 36.93 36.12 -11.50
CA ARG A 118 36.55 35.57 -10.20
C ARG A 118 35.94 36.68 -9.35
N ASN A 119 34.64 36.60 -9.08
CA ASN A 119 34.07 37.23 -7.89
C ASN A 119 34.65 36.52 -6.67
N THR A 120 35.67 37.14 -6.12
CA THR A 120 36.23 36.87 -4.80
C THR A 120 35.09 36.94 -3.78
N HIS A 121 34.79 35.81 -3.13
CA HIS A 121 34.14 35.84 -1.83
C HIS A 121 35.01 36.69 -0.91
N ASP A 122 34.42 37.76 -0.37
CA ASP A 122 35.09 38.61 0.60
C ASP A 122 35.30 37.83 1.90
N ILE A 123 36.41 37.10 1.96
CA ILE A 123 37.00 36.65 3.22
C ILE A 123 37.31 37.93 4.01
N PRO A 124 36.84 38.08 5.26
CA PRO A 124 37.16 39.21 6.12
C PRO A 124 38.67 39.46 6.13
N ILE A 125 39.13 40.72 6.10
CA ILE A 125 40.57 41.06 6.04
C ILE A 125 41.37 40.37 7.15
N ALA A 126 40.77 40.17 8.33
CA ALA A 126 41.35 39.42 9.44
C ALA A 126 41.64 37.96 9.07
N ASP A 127 40.77 37.30 8.31
CA ASP A 127 40.93 35.91 7.89
C ASP A 127 41.88 35.79 6.69
N ARG A 128 41.94 36.79 5.80
CA ARG A 128 43.02 36.86 4.78
C ARG A 128 44.38 37.05 5.41
N MET A 129 44.49 37.90 6.45
CA MET A 129 45.73 38.09 7.20
C MET A 129 46.12 36.83 7.97
N ARG A 130 45.16 36.16 8.63
CA ARG A 130 45.39 34.86 9.28
C ARG A 130 45.84 33.81 8.28
N TRP A 131 45.19 33.69 7.12
CA TRP A 131 45.55 32.71 6.10
C TRP A 131 46.94 32.99 5.49
N ALA A 132 47.28 34.26 5.26
CA ALA A 132 48.60 34.67 4.80
C ALA A 132 49.70 34.42 5.85
N LEU A 133 49.43 34.71 7.13
CA LEU A 133 50.36 34.42 8.23
C LEU A 133 50.53 32.91 8.45
N LEU A 134 49.44 32.14 8.40
CA LEU A 134 49.49 30.68 8.47
C LEU A 134 50.34 30.15 7.30
N LYS A 135 50.11 30.59 6.06
CA LYS A 135 50.90 30.12 4.92
C LYS A 135 52.39 30.50 4.97
N ALA A 136 52.74 31.65 5.55
CA ALA A 136 54.12 32.14 5.57
C ALA A 136 54.94 31.65 6.77
N TYR A 137 54.32 31.36 7.91
CA TYR A 137 55.02 31.11 9.18
C TYR A 137 54.73 29.77 9.85
N THR A 138 53.84 28.92 9.32
CA THR A 138 53.60 27.58 9.91
C THR A 138 54.26 26.47 9.10
N PRO A 139 54.94 25.51 9.75
CA PRO A 139 55.47 24.33 9.09
C PRO A 139 54.34 23.45 8.53
N PRO A 140 54.62 22.61 7.51
CA PRO A 140 53.71 21.55 7.09
C PRO A 140 53.27 20.72 8.30
N SER A 141 51.96 20.65 8.52
CA SER A 141 51.38 20.05 9.73
C SER A 141 50.15 19.22 9.41
N VAL A 142 49.89 18.22 10.23
CA VAL A 142 48.82 17.24 10.06
C VAL A 142 48.08 17.05 11.38
N ILE A 143 46.76 16.96 11.34
CA ILE A 143 45.92 16.62 12.49
C ILE A 143 45.49 15.17 12.37
N ILE A 144 45.63 14.41 13.45
CA ILE A 144 45.19 13.02 13.56
C ILE A 144 44.16 12.82 14.68
N ASP A 145 43.33 11.80 14.51
CA ASP A 145 42.44 11.28 15.56
C ASP A 145 43.21 10.44 16.61
N GLU A 146 42.50 9.90 17.60
CA GLU A 146 43.10 9.04 18.64
C GLU A 146 43.69 7.73 18.11
N VAL A 147 43.20 7.25 16.95
CA VAL A 147 43.58 5.97 16.35
C VAL A 147 44.83 6.14 15.47
N GLY A 148 45.09 7.36 14.97
CA GLY A 148 46.21 7.70 14.08
C GLY A 148 45.78 8.00 12.64
N ASN A 149 44.48 8.17 12.38
CA ASN A 149 43.95 8.52 11.06
C ASN A 149 44.04 10.02 10.80
N LEU A 150 44.31 10.34 9.54
CA LEU A 150 44.42 11.70 9.02
C LEU A 150 43.05 12.42 9.05
N LEU A 151 42.94 13.48 9.85
CA LEU A 151 41.75 14.35 9.89
C LEU A 151 41.89 15.58 9.00
N TYR A 152 43.09 16.18 8.99
CA TYR A 152 43.34 17.43 8.27
C TYR A 152 44.82 17.58 7.90
N VAL A 153 45.09 18.17 6.73
CA VAL A 153 46.45 18.47 6.25
C VAL A 153 46.60 19.96 6.01
N HIS A 154 47.67 20.53 6.53
CA HIS A 154 48.04 21.94 6.35
C HIS A 154 49.44 22.05 5.72
N GLY A 155 49.54 22.71 4.57
CA GLY A 155 50.80 22.90 3.84
C GLY A 155 51.15 21.75 2.90
N ASP A 156 52.36 21.78 2.33
CA ASP A 156 52.88 20.73 1.46
C ASP A 156 53.57 19.64 2.28
N THR A 157 52.83 18.56 2.57
CA THR A 157 53.33 17.39 3.30
C THR A 157 53.86 16.30 2.35
N GLY A 158 53.88 16.52 1.03
CA GLY A 158 54.25 15.51 0.03
C GLY A 158 55.69 15.01 0.18
N LYS A 159 56.57 15.82 0.77
CA LYS A 159 57.95 15.44 1.12
C LYS A 159 58.04 14.42 2.25
N PHE A 160 57.03 14.30 3.11
CA PHE A 160 57.07 13.46 4.32
C PHE A 160 56.03 12.34 4.29
N LEU A 161 54.87 12.62 3.67
CA LEU A 161 53.74 11.71 3.56
C LEU A 161 53.42 11.45 2.08
N ARG A 162 53.19 10.18 1.72
CA ARG A 162 52.71 9.73 0.41
C ARG A 162 51.46 8.86 0.59
N PRO A 163 50.51 8.86 -0.36
CA PRO A 163 49.39 7.90 -0.31
C PRO A 163 49.93 6.47 -0.24
N ALA A 164 49.37 5.64 0.65
CA ALA A 164 49.73 4.23 0.75
C ALA A 164 49.45 3.51 -0.58
N GLN A 165 50.39 2.73 -1.11
CA GLN A 165 50.19 1.95 -2.33
C GLN A 165 49.40 0.67 -2.00
N GLY A 166 48.18 0.53 -2.53
CA GLY A 166 47.32 -0.62 -2.29
C GLY A 166 45.95 -0.23 -1.71
N GLN A 167 45.54 -0.87 -0.61
CA GLN A 167 44.30 -0.51 0.08
C GLN A 167 44.37 0.94 0.59
N MET A 168 43.24 1.65 0.48
CA MET A 168 43.12 3.07 0.83
C MET A 168 43.19 3.26 2.36
N SER A 169 44.40 3.30 2.92
CA SER A 169 44.63 3.62 4.32
C SER A 169 44.74 5.13 4.51
N ILE A 170 43.96 5.66 5.45
CA ILE A 170 44.03 7.05 5.91
C ILE A 170 44.94 7.21 7.15
N SER A 171 45.65 6.15 7.55
CA SER A 171 46.58 6.17 8.67
C SER A 171 47.84 6.97 8.33
N VAL A 172 48.21 7.93 9.19
CA VAL A 172 49.39 8.78 8.96
C VAL A 172 50.70 7.99 9.07
N ILE A 173 50.70 6.85 9.76
CA ILE A 173 51.85 5.94 9.83
C ILE A 173 52.05 5.24 8.49
N ASP A 174 50.98 4.73 7.87
CA ASP A 174 51.05 4.03 6.58
C ASP A 174 51.36 4.99 5.41
N MET A 175 51.05 6.26 5.61
CA MET A 175 51.37 7.32 4.66
C MET A 175 52.79 7.85 4.82
N ALA A 176 53.53 7.50 5.88
CA ALA A 176 54.87 8.02 6.10
C ALA A 176 55.86 7.50 5.04
N ARG A 177 56.77 8.38 4.58
CA ARG A 177 57.89 7.95 3.72
C ARG A 177 58.92 7.16 4.53
N GLU A 178 59.69 6.32 3.83
CA GLU A 178 60.72 5.47 4.43
C GLU A 178 61.69 6.28 5.30
N GLY A 179 61.92 5.80 6.52
CA GLY A 179 62.73 6.44 7.55
C GLY A 179 61.93 7.18 8.63
N LEU A 180 60.64 7.51 8.38
CA LEU A 180 59.80 8.20 9.37
C LEU A 180 58.84 7.28 10.16
N GLU A 181 58.49 6.11 9.63
CA GLU A 181 57.41 5.26 10.18
C GLU A 181 57.62 4.89 11.66
N LEU A 182 58.81 4.43 12.03
CA LEU A 182 59.14 3.97 13.39
C LEU A 182 59.13 5.14 14.39
N ASP A 183 59.75 6.26 14.01
CA ASP A 183 59.89 7.44 14.86
C ASP A 183 58.55 8.17 15.01
N LEU A 184 57.74 8.21 13.95
CA LEU A 184 56.39 8.75 13.97
C LEU A 184 55.47 7.93 14.89
N ARG A 185 55.52 6.59 14.79
CA ARG A 185 54.76 5.68 15.67
C ARG A 185 55.15 5.87 17.13
N THR A 186 56.44 5.98 17.41
CA THR A 186 56.98 6.19 18.76
C THR A 186 56.58 7.56 19.32
N ALA A 187 56.66 8.61 18.49
CA ALA A 187 56.30 9.96 18.88
C ALA A 187 54.79 10.10 19.16
N ILE A 188 53.93 9.52 18.31
CA ILE A 188 52.47 9.50 18.52
C ILE A 188 52.12 8.73 19.79
N PHE A 189 52.68 7.53 20.00
CA PHE A 189 52.42 6.73 21.20
C PHE A 189 52.87 7.45 22.48
N THR A 190 54.05 8.08 22.46
CA THR A 190 54.60 8.81 23.61
C THR A 190 53.78 10.08 23.90
N ALA A 191 53.39 10.83 22.86
CA ALA A 191 52.57 12.03 23.02
C ALA A 191 51.16 11.70 23.53
N ARG A 192 50.56 10.59 23.07
CA ARG A 192 49.26 10.10 23.51
C ARG A 192 49.29 9.62 24.96
N SER A 193 50.25 8.75 25.31
CA SER A 193 50.36 8.16 26.65
C SER A 193 50.73 9.19 27.72
N GLN A 194 51.64 10.12 27.41
CA GLN A 194 52.15 11.09 28.38
C GLN A 194 51.43 12.45 28.31
N LYS A 195 50.49 12.64 27.37
CA LYS A 195 49.74 13.90 27.13
C LYS A 195 50.63 15.15 27.10
N ARG A 196 51.84 15.03 26.55
CA ARG A 196 52.83 16.12 26.46
C ARG A 196 53.37 16.25 25.04
N ILE A 197 53.97 17.40 24.76
CA ILE A 197 54.67 17.67 23.51
C ILE A 197 55.89 16.77 23.41
N VAL A 198 56.04 16.08 22.28
CA VAL A 198 57.19 15.22 21.97
C VAL A 198 57.90 15.79 20.74
N ILE A 199 59.21 15.96 20.83
CA ILE A 199 60.06 16.46 19.73
C ILE A 199 61.12 15.40 19.44
N ALA A 200 61.08 14.84 18.23
CA ALA A 200 62.12 13.94 17.71
C ALA A 200 62.98 14.73 16.72
N LYS A 201 64.29 14.77 16.95
CA LYS A 201 65.23 15.61 16.19
C LYS A 201 66.11 14.79 15.24
N ASN A 202 66.56 15.41 14.15
CA ASN A 202 67.48 14.84 13.15
C ASN A 202 66.99 13.52 12.51
N LEU A 203 65.70 13.42 12.21
CA LEU A 203 65.15 12.25 11.50
C LEU A 203 65.57 12.29 10.03
N GLN A 204 66.02 11.16 9.50
CA GLN A 204 66.42 11.06 8.09
C GLN A 204 65.27 10.56 7.25
N VAL A 205 64.81 11.37 6.30
CA VAL A 205 63.66 11.05 5.44
C VAL A 205 64.14 10.85 4.01
N ARG A 206 63.79 9.71 3.41
CA ARG A 206 64.09 9.45 2.00
C ARG A 206 62.99 10.08 1.12
N THR A 207 63.30 11.24 0.55
CA THR A 207 62.42 11.96 -0.39
C THR A 207 62.79 11.65 -1.84
N ASP A 208 61.93 12.03 -2.80
CA ASP A 208 62.21 11.83 -4.24
C ASP A 208 63.44 12.61 -4.74
N GLY A 209 63.92 13.59 -3.94
CA GLY A 209 65.09 14.42 -4.23
C GLY A 209 66.34 14.12 -3.39
N GLY A 210 66.31 13.11 -2.51
CA GLY A 210 67.45 12.75 -1.63
C GLY A 210 67.06 12.53 -0.16
N ILE A 211 68.08 12.35 0.70
CA ILE A 211 67.89 12.23 2.15
C ILE A 211 67.87 13.64 2.75
N GLU A 212 66.72 14.06 3.30
CA GLU A 212 66.57 15.32 4.03
C GLU A 212 66.52 15.04 5.54
N GLN A 213 67.00 15.98 6.36
CA GLN A 213 66.88 15.92 7.83
C GLN A 213 65.67 16.73 8.31
N VAL A 214 64.87 16.11 9.18
CA VAL A 214 63.59 16.65 9.65
C VAL A 214 63.48 16.52 11.17
N ASP A 215 63.04 17.59 11.81
CA ASP A 215 62.59 17.58 13.19
C ASP A 215 61.06 17.39 13.21
N LEU A 216 60.60 16.36 13.91
CA LEU A 216 59.19 16.00 14.08
C LEU A 216 58.68 16.47 15.44
N GLU A 217 57.59 17.22 15.44
CA GLU A 217 56.93 17.68 16.66
C GLU A 217 55.49 17.15 16.74
N VAL A 218 55.15 16.46 17.83
CA VAL A 218 53.80 15.93 18.09
C VAL A 218 53.20 16.59 19.33
N ARG A 219 52.06 17.26 19.17
CA ARG A 219 51.35 17.99 20.24
C ARG A 219 49.92 17.46 20.43
N PRO A 220 49.50 17.10 21.64
CA PRO A 220 48.09 16.82 21.91
C PRO A 220 47.27 18.13 21.93
N ILE A 221 46.10 18.13 21.29
CA ILE A 221 45.12 19.21 21.35
C ILE A 221 44.19 18.94 22.54
N ILE A 222 44.12 19.88 23.48
CA ILE A 222 43.13 19.82 24.57
C ILE A 222 41.87 20.55 24.07
N ASN A 223 40.90 19.82 23.54
CA ASN A 223 39.58 20.34 23.21
C ASN A 223 38.65 20.27 24.44
N SER A 224 37.62 21.13 24.45
CA SER A 224 36.59 21.18 25.51
C SER A 224 35.71 19.92 25.60
N ASP A 225 35.81 19.01 24.62
CA ASP A 225 35.10 17.73 24.59
C ASP A 225 36.07 16.58 24.94
N PRO A 226 35.95 15.97 26.13
CA PRO A 226 36.94 15.01 26.66
C PRO A 226 36.97 13.64 25.96
N GLN A 227 36.14 13.40 24.93
CA GLN A 227 36.08 12.13 24.18
C GLN A 227 36.77 12.16 22.80
N GLN A 228 37.38 13.27 22.41
CA GLN A 228 38.11 13.39 21.13
C GLN A 228 39.53 13.92 21.34
N GLY A 229 40.46 13.05 21.73
CA GLY A 229 41.89 13.38 21.81
C GLY A 229 42.53 13.50 20.42
N SER A 230 42.60 14.71 19.84
CA SER A 230 43.33 14.93 18.58
C SER A 230 44.81 15.29 18.83
N LEU A 231 45.69 14.91 17.91
CA LEU A 231 47.12 15.29 17.94
C LEU A 231 47.48 16.09 16.67
N ILE A 232 48.36 17.08 16.82
CA ILE A 232 48.99 17.82 15.71
C ILE A 232 50.41 17.29 15.53
N ILE A 233 50.77 16.98 14.31
CA ILE A 233 52.12 16.59 13.89
C ILE A 233 52.66 17.70 12.98
N SER A 234 53.80 18.29 13.33
CA SER A 234 54.46 19.34 12.54
C SER A 234 55.85 18.89 12.09
N PHE A 235 56.20 19.15 10.84
CA PHE A 235 57.47 18.77 10.22
C PHE A 235 58.35 20.01 9.99
N HIS A 236 59.53 20.07 10.63
CA HIS A 236 60.47 21.17 10.49
C HIS A 236 61.72 20.70 9.72
N LEU A 237 62.05 21.34 8.61
CA LEU A 237 63.27 21.04 7.85
C LEU A 237 64.49 21.63 8.56
N VAL A 238 65.55 20.82 8.71
CA VAL A 238 66.82 21.26 9.28
C VAL A 238 67.86 21.35 8.16
N ASP A 239 68.39 22.55 7.91
CA ASP A 239 69.52 22.73 6.99
C ASP A 239 70.79 22.13 7.62
N ALA A 240 71.38 21.14 6.95
CA ALA A 240 72.55 20.42 7.43
C ALA A 240 73.83 21.28 7.36
N MET A 241 74.15 22.00 8.43
CA MET A 241 75.51 22.47 8.71
C MET A 241 75.86 22.31 10.21
N GLN A 242 76.95 21.58 10.47
CA GLN A 242 77.76 21.41 11.71
C GLN A 242 77.51 20.15 12.59
N GLN A 243 78.40 19.13 12.52
CA GLN A 243 79.55 18.93 13.45
C GLN A 243 80.31 17.59 13.25
N GLU A 244 81.62 17.64 13.54
CA GLU A 244 82.68 16.65 13.28
C GLU A 244 82.99 15.65 14.44
N SER A 245 83.47 14.46 14.05
CA SER A 245 84.55 13.56 14.57
C SER A 245 84.77 13.30 16.09
N GLY A 246 84.84 12.02 16.53
CA GLY A 246 86.09 11.27 16.89
C GLY A 246 86.41 11.30 18.40
N GLN A 247 86.86 10.28 19.17
CA GLN A 247 87.78 9.14 18.96
C GLN A 247 87.80 8.17 20.19
N LYS A 248 88.33 6.95 19.99
CA LYS A 248 88.43 5.78 20.91
C LYS A 248 89.60 5.83 21.92
N ARG A 249 89.51 5.08 23.05
CA ARG A 249 90.59 4.76 24.02
C ARG A 249 90.96 3.24 24.03
N PRO A 250 92.22 2.84 24.29
CA PRO A 250 92.61 1.43 24.43
C PRO A 250 92.94 0.99 25.88
N THR A 251 93.09 -0.32 26.04
CA THR A 251 93.17 -1.18 27.25
C THR A 251 94.59 -1.53 27.71
N ARG A 252 94.77 -1.98 28.98
CA ARG A 252 95.75 -3.05 29.34
C ARG A 252 95.61 -3.64 30.77
N ARG A 253 95.76 -4.97 30.85
CA ARG A 253 95.77 -5.91 32.02
C ARG A 253 97.20 -6.17 32.56
N LYS A 254 97.34 -6.64 33.82
CA LYS A 254 98.34 -7.63 34.34
C LYS A 254 98.01 -8.03 35.81
N GLN A 255 97.69 -9.30 36.12
CA GLN A 255 98.50 -10.49 36.52
C GLN A 255 98.81 -10.62 38.03
N SER A 256 98.52 -11.82 38.59
CA SER A 256 98.54 -12.21 40.02
C SER A 256 99.58 -13.32 40.31
N LYS A 257 99.98 -13.48 41.59
CA LYS A 257 100.90 -14.49 42.18
C LYS A 257 100.23 -15.22 43.38
N PRO A 258 100.75 -16.39 43.82
CA PRO A 258 99.94 -17.45 44.41
C PRO A 258 100.00 -17.49 45.96
N GLY A 259 98.97 -16.93 46.60
CA GLY A 259 98.33 -17.47 47.82
C GLY A 259 96.86 -17.80 47.54
N ARG A 260 96.54 -17.89 46.25
CA ARG A 260 95.25 -17.60 45.64
C ARG A 260 94.42 -18.87 45.44
N VAL A 261 94.92 -20.07 45.77
CA VAL A 261 94.22 -21.32 45.43
C VAL A 261 93.06 -21.61 46.37
N GLU A 262 93.24 -21.52 47.70
CA GLU A 262 92.12 -21.70 48.66
C GLU A 262 91.10 -20.54 48.59
N GLU A 263 91.56 -19.29 48.46
CA GLU A 263 90.67 -18.15 48.21
C GLU A 263 89.97 -18.25 46.85
N LEU A 264 90.64 -18.77 45.80
CA LEU A 264 89.98 -19.04 44.53
C LEU A 264 89.01 -20.20 44.66
N GLU A 265 89.30 -21.24 45.43
CA GLU A 265 88.39 -22.37 45.60
C GLU A 265 87.12 -21.93 46.34
N GLN A 266 87.23 -21.09 47.37
CA GLN A 266 86.09 -20.48 48.03
C GLN A 266 85.36 -19.46 47.12
N GLU A 267 86.08 -18.60 46.38
CA GLU A 267 85.46 -17.71 45.38
C GLU A 267 84.79 -18.49 44.24
N LEU A 268 85.35 -19.62 43.83
CA LEU A 268 84.83 -20.43 42.72
C LEU A 268 83.62 -21.22 43.19
N GLN A 269 83.61 -21.70 44.44
CA GLN A 269 82.43 -22.29 45.06
C GLN A 269 81.32 -21.27 45.25
N TYR A 270 81.63 -20.09 45.80
CA TYR A 270 80.69 -18.98 45.93
C TYR A 270 80.16 -18.52 44.56
N ASN A 271 81.03 -18.36 43.56
CA ASN A 271 80.60 -18.01 42.20
C ASN A 271 79.77 -19.11 41.57
N LYS A 272 80.06 -20.39 41.81
CA LYS A 272 79.22 -21.51 41.32
C LYS A 272 77.84 -21.46 41.92
N GLU A 273 77.74 -21.26 43.24
CA GLU A 273 76.45 -21.12 43.93
C GLU A 273 75.68 -19.90 43.43
N ASN A 274 76.36 -18.78 43.19
CA ASN A 274 75.73 -17.58 42.62
C ASN A 274 75.29 -17.79 41.16
N LEU A 275 76.11 -18.46 40.34
CA LEU A 275 75.77 -18.79 38.96
C LEU A 275 74.56 -19.73 38.92
N GLN A 276 74.54 -20.72 39.83
CA GLN A 276 73.43 -21.63 39.97
C GLN A 276 72.15 -20.91 40.42
N ALA A 277 72.23 -20.01 41.41
CA ALA A 277 71.10 -19.17 41.81
C ALA A 277 70.59 -18.29 40.65
N THR A 278 71.48 -17.68 39.85
CA THR A 278 71.06 -16.88 38.68
C THR A 278 70.47 -17.73 37.56
N VAL A 279 70.91 -18.99 37.41
CA VAL A 279 70.36 -19.92 36.43
C VAL A 279 68.97 -20.37 36.88
N GLU A 280 68.78 -20.67 38.17
CA GLU A 280 67.48 -20.99 38.75
C GLU A 280 66.51 -19.79 38.64
N GLU A 281 66.99 -18.56 38.87
CA GLU A 281 66.20 -17.33 38.72
C GLU A 281 65.84 -17.05 37.25
N MET A 282 66.77 -17.27 36.31
CA MET A 282 66.46 -17.23 34.87
C MET A 282 65.45 -18.30 34.46
N GLN A 283 65.60 -19.53 34.97
CA GLN A 283 64.69 -20.63 34.66
C GLN A 283 63.29 -20.33 35.18
N ALA A 284 63.17 -19.84 36.42
CA ALA A 284 61.90 -19.38 36.98
C ALA A 284 61.28 -18.27 36.13
N GLY A 285 62.07 -17.26 35.72
CA GLY A 285 61.59 -16.20 34.85
C GLY A 285 61.14 -16.69 33.46
N THR A 286 61.83 -17.68 32.90
CA THR A 286 61.41 -18.28 31.62
C THR A 286 60.15 -19.13 31.74
N GLU A 287 59.95 -19.80 32.88
CA GLU A 287 58.75 -20.58 33.15
C GLU A 287 57.55 -19.67 33.42
N GLU A 288 57.74 -18.55 34.11
CA GLU A 288 56.73 -17.50 34.29
C GLU A 288 56.36 -16.83 32.96
N LEU A 289 57.34 -16.49 32.11
CA LEU A 289 57.09 -15.99 30.76
C LEU A 289 56.33 -17.00 29.90
N LYS A 290 56.65 -18.29 30.03
CA LYS A 290 55.93 -19.34 29.31
C LYS A 290 54.49 -19.47 29.80
N SER A 291 54.27 -19.46 31.12
CA SER A 291 52.95 -19.51 31.73
C SER A 291 52.08 -18.30 31.32
N THR A 292 52.64 -17.10 31.37
CA THR A 292 51.92 -15.87 30.96
C THR A 292 51.60 -15.89 29.46
N ASN A 293 52.47 -16.47 28.63
CA ASN A 293 52.20 -16.64 27.22
C ASN A 293 51.09 -17.68 26.95
N GLU A 294 51.06 -18.79 27.69
CA GLU A 294 49.98 -19.78 27.63
C GLU A 294 48.65 -19.18 28.11
N GLU A 295 48.67 -18.37 29.17
CA GLU A 295 47.48 -17.64 29.66
C GLU A 295 47.00 -16.62 28.61
N LEU A 296 47.90 -15.82 28.02
CA LEU A 296 47.55 -14.90 26.93
C LEU A 296 46.96 -15.65 25.73
N GLN A 297 47.53 -16.80 25.36
CA GLN A 297 46.99 -17.61 24.28
C GLN A 297 45.58 -18.12 24.62
N SER A 298 45.36 -18.62 25.83
CA SER A 298 44.04 -19.05 26.30
C SER A 298 43.03 -17.90 26.28
N THR A 299 43.39 -16.71 26.74
CA THR A 299 42.49 -15.55 26.69
C THR A 299 42.19 -15.12 25.26
N ASN A 300 43.13 -15.28 24.33
CA ASN A 300 42.91 -14.98 22.93
C ASN A 300 41.98 -16.00 22.27
N GLU A 301 42.11 -17.29 22.60
CA GLU A 301 41.18 -18.34 22.17
C GLU A 301 39.77 -18.13 22.75
N GLU A 302 39.66 -17.70 24.01
CA GLU A 302 38.38 -17.35 24.63
C GLU A 302 37.76 -16.11 23.98
N LEU A 303 38.53 -15.06 23.72
CA LEU A 303 38.07 -13.90 22.96
C LEU A 303 37.61 -14.28 21.55
N GLN A 304 38.34 -15.17 20.87
CA GLN A 304 37.92 -15.66 19.57
C GLN A 304 36.59 -16.44 19.66
N SER A 305 36.45 -17.32 20.65
CA SER A 305 35.20 -18.06 20.89
C SER A 305 34.02 -17.13 21.18
N THR A 306 34.20 -16.11 22.02
CA THR A 306 33.13 -15.13 22.29
C THR A 306 32.77 -14.32 21.05
N ASN A 307 33.73 -14.03 20.18
CA ASN A 307 33.48 -13.35 18.92
C ASN A 307 32.71 -14.25 17.94
N GLU A 308 33.05 -15.54 17.87
CA GLU A 308 32.30 -16.54 17.09
C GLU A 308 30.86 -16.71 17.62
N GLU A 309 30.66 -16.69 18.94
CA GLU A 309 29.33 -16.74 19.58
C GLU A 309 28.50 -15.47 19.31
N LEU A 310 29.13 -14.29 19.37
CA LEU A 310 28.48 -13.03 18.98
C LEU A 310 28.12 -13.00 17.50
N GLN A 311 28.98 -13.54 16.64
CA GLN A 311 28.71 -13.63 15.21
C GLN A 311 27.53 -14.57 14.93
N THR A 312 27.47 -15.73 15.59
CA THR A 312 26.32 -16.64 15.47
C THR A 312 25.04 -16.00 15.97
N SER A 313 25.06 -15.34 17.14
CA SER A 313 23.89 -14.61 17.65
C SER A 313 23.43 -13.51 16.69
N ARG A 314 24.37 -12.81 16.03
CA ARG A 314 24.05 -11.81 15.02
C ARG A 314 23.41 -12.43 13.77
N GLU A 315 23.93 -13.57 13.30
CA GLU A 315 23.36 -14.31 12.17
C GLU A 315 21.94 -14.82 12.48
N GLU A 316 21.70 -15.33 13.70
CA GLU A 316 20.36 -15.72 14.16
C GLU A 316 19.39 -14.53 14.19
N LEU A 317 19.81 -13.39 14.74
CA LEU A 317 18.98 -12.17 14.74
C LEU A 317 18.68 -11.67 13.32
N GLN A 318 19.64 -11.80 12.41
CA GLN A 318 19.44 -11.43 11.02
C GLN A 318 18.45 -12.38 10.34
N SER A 319 18.54 -13.69 10.59
CA SER A 319 17.59 -14.68 10.11
C SER A 319 16.18 -14.43 10.62
N VAL A 320 16.00 -14.14 11.92
CA VAL A 320 14.68 -13.82 12.49
C VAL A 320 14.10 -12.55 11.88
N ASN A 321 14.93 -11.54 11.61
CA ASN A 321 14.48 -10.33 10.93
C ASN A 321 14.03 -10.61 9.48
N GLU A 322 14.74 -11.47 8.75
CA GLU A 322 14.36 -11.88 7.40
C GLU A 322 13.04 -12.68 7.39
N GLU A 323 12.85 -13.59 8.34
CA GLU A 323 11.58 -14.30 8.53
C GLU A 323 10.44 -13.34 8.87
N MET A 324 10.65 -12.40 9.81
CA MET A 324 9.64 -11.42 10.20
C MET A 324 9.24 -10.52 9.03
N MET A 325 10.20 -10.06 8.22
CA MET A 325 9.92 -9.28 7.02
C MET A 325 9.10 -10.06 6.01
N THR A 326 9.41 -11.34 5.83
CA THR A 326 8.65 -12.24 4.94
C THR A 326 7.22 -12.42 5.41
N VAL A 327 7.01 -12.70 6.70
CA VAL A 327 5.67 -12.84 7.30
C VAL A 327 4.87 -11.54 7.20
N ASN A 328 5.52 -10.39 7.42
CA ASN A 328 4.87 -9.08 7.30
C ASN A 328 4.44 -8.82 5.85
N ALA A 329 5.28 -9.13 4.87
CA ALA A 329 4.92 -9.04 3.46
C ALA A 329 3.73 -9.95 3.09
N GLU A 330 3.68 -11.18 3.63
CA GLU A 330 2.55 -12.08 3.43
C GLU A 330 1.26 -11.55 4.07
N LEU A 331 1.34 -11.01 5.29
CA LEU A 331 0.20 -10.37 5.95
C LEU A 331 -0.31 -9.16 5.17
N GLN A 332 0.57 -8.32 4.66
CA GLN A 332 0.19 -7.18 3.80
C GLN A 332 -0.49 -7.65 2.51
N ALA A 333 0.02 -8.72 1.88
CA ALA A 333 -0.62 -9.32 0.71
C ALA A 333 -2.03 -9.85 1.03
N LYS A 334 -2.20 -10.55 2.17
CA LYS A 334 -3.51 -11.03 2.64
C LYS A 334 -4.49 -9.88 2.93
N ILE A 335 -4.02 -8.80 3.57
CA ILE A 335 -4.85 -7.60 3.78
C ILE A 335 -5.26 -6.99 2.43
N GLY A 336 -4.36 -6.93 1.46
CA GLY A 336 -4.66 -6.49 0.09
C GLY A 336 -5.73 -7.35 -0.58
N GLN A 337 -5.64 -8.68 -0.47
CA GLN A 337 -6.65 -9.59 -1.00
C GLN A 337 -8.01 -9.42 -0.32
N LEU A 338 -8.05 -9.33 1.01
CA LEU A 338 -9.29 -9.13 1.76
C LEU A 338 -9.97 -7.81 1.41
N THR A 339 -9.21 -6.73 1.29
CA THR A 339 -9.75 -5.42 0.87
C THR A 339 -10.25 -5.46 -0.57
N GLY A 340 -9.59 -6.19 -1.47
CA GLY A 340 -10.07 -6.47 -2.82
C GLY A 340 -11.43 -7.18 -2.82
N ILE A 341 -11.52 -8.33 -2.15
CA ILE A 341 -12.77 -9.11 -2.02
C ILE A 341 -13.89 -8.29 -1.37
N GLN A 342 -13.57 -7.50 -0.35
CA GLN A 342 -14.54 -6.64 0.32
C GLN A 342 -15.09 -5.55 -0.63
N ASN A 343 -14.24 -4.94 -1.45
CA ASN A 343 -14.66 -3.98 -2.46
C ASN A 343 -15.54 -4.65 -3.53
N ASP A 344 -15.16 -5.84 -4.00
CA ASP A 344 -15.93 -6.60 -4.97
C ASP A 344 -17.31 -6.98 -4.41
N MET A 345 -17.37 -7.44 -3.16
CA MET A 345 -18.64 -7.74 -2.48
C MET A 345 -19.52 -6.51 -2.34
N LYS A 346 -18.94 -5.35 -1.98
CA LYS A 346 -19.68 -4.09 -1.90
C LYS A 346 -20.20 -3.66 -3.27
N ASN A 347 -19.40 -3.80 -4.32
CA ASN A 347 -19.81 -3.48 -5.68
C ASN A 347 -20.93 -4.42 -6.16
N TYR A 348 -20.81 -5.71 -5.87
CA TYR A 348 -21.85 -6.70 -6.17
C TYR A 348 -23.18 -6.34 -5.48
N GLN A 349 -23.14 -6.00 -4.19
CA GLN A 349 -24.32 -5.56 -3.44
C GLN A 349 -24.99 -4.34 -4.09
N VAL A 350 -24.22 -3.33 -4.49
CA VAL A 350 -24.74 -2.12 -5.15
C VAL A 350 -25.25 -2.42 -6.57
N SER A 351 -24.59 -3.30 -7.34
CA SER A 351 -24.96 -3.56 -8.74
C SER A 351 -26.25 -4.37 -8.88
N THR A 352 -26.61 -5.18 -7.88
CA THR A 352 -27.86 -5.97 -7.94
C THR A 352 -29.11 -5.09 -7.85
N GLY A 353 -29.00 -3.85 -7.35
CA GLY A 353 -30.13 -2.96 -7.14
C GLY A 353 -31.13 -3.47 -6.08
N ILE A 354 -30.75 -4.47 -5.29
CA ILE A 354 -31.57 -5.05 -4.23
C ILE A 354 -31.31 -4.28 -2.93
N GLY A 355 -32.37 -3.81 -2.29
CA GLY A 355 -32.27 -3.26 -0.94
C GLY A 355 -31.98 -4.39 0.04
N THR A 356 -30.89 -4.35 0.80
CA THR A 356 -30.59 -5.37 1.80
C THR A 356 -30.27 -4.73 3.15
N ILE A 357 -30.83 -5.26 4.23
CA ILE A 357 -30.55 -4.87 5.62
C ILE A 357 -30.10 -6.11 6.38
N PHE A 358 -28.91 -6.05 6.97
CA PHE A 358 -28.35 -7.06 7.85
C PHE A 358 -28.64 -6.68 9.31
N LEU A 359 -29.32 -7.59 10.01
CA LEU A 359 -29.69 -7.44 11.40
C LEU A 359 -29.00 -8.52 12.23
N ASN A 360 -28.67 -8.21 13.49
CA ASN A 360 -28.24 -9.22 14.44
C ASN A 360 -29.43 -9.96 15.09
N ILE A 361 -29.15 -10.88 16.02
CA ILE A 361 -30.16 -11.61 16.79
C ILE A 361 -31.15 -10.73 17.57
N ASN A 362 -30.75 -9.50 17.92
CA ASN A 362 -31.58 -8.52 18.63
C ASN A 362 -32.23 -7.51 17.67
N LEU A 363 -32.24 -7.81 16.37
CA LEU A 363 -32.77 -6.94 15.30
C LEU A 363 -32.09 -5.57 15.21
N VAL A 364 -30.84 -5.49 15.63
CA VAL A 364 -29.99 -4.29 15.52
C VAL A 364 -29.30 -4.28 14.17
N ILE A 365 -29.32 -3.13 13.51
CA ILE A 365 -28.76 -2.92 12.18
C ILE A 365 -27.24 -3.02 12.23
N ARG A 366 -26.68 -3.96 11.47
CA ARG A 366 -25.22 -4.11 11.29
C ARG A 366 -24.73 -3.46 10.01
N GLN A 367 -25.50 -3.61 8.94
CA GLN A 367 -25.13 -3.12 7.61
C GLN A 367 -26.37 -2.99 6.75
N PHE A 368 -26.35 -2.08 5.78
CA PHE A 368 -27.43 -1.95 4.80
C PHE A 368 -26.89 -1.47 3.45
N THR A 369 -27.63 -1.73 2.37
CA THR A 369 -27.33 -1.20 1.02
C THR A 369 -27.98 0.18 0.79
N PRO A 370 -27.46 0.99 -0.13
CA PRO A 370 -28.04 2.30 -0.46
C PRO A 370 -29.52 2.22 -0.89
N GLU A 371 -29.92 1.13 -1.53
CA GLU A 371 -31.29 0.87 -1.95
C GLU A 371 -32.20 0.65 -0.75
N ALA A 372 -31.75 -0.11 0.25
CA ALA A 372 -32.48 -0.27 1.52
C ALA A 372 -32.59 1.05 2.30
N ALA A 373 -31.57 1.91 2.20
CA ALA A 373 -31.60 3.23 2.83
C ALA A 373 -32.74 4.12 2.30
N LYS A 374 -33.17 3.95 1.04
CA LYS A 374 -34.34 4.67 0.49
C LYS A 374 -35.65 4.19 1.11
N ILE A 375 -35.77 2.89 1.37
CA ILE A 375 -37.00 2.25 1.88
C ILE A 375 -37.20 2.53 3.38
N TYR A 376 -36.13 2.39 4.17
CA TYR A 376 -36.14 2.60 5.62
C TYR A 376 -35.59 3.97 6.06
N ARG A 377 -35.30 4.87 5.11
CA ARG A 377 -34.72 6.21 5.36
C ARG A 377 -33.46 6.16 6.25
N LEU A 378 -32.63 5.13 6.05
CA LEU A 378 -31.47 4.84 6.88
C LEU A 378 -30.32 5.83 6.60
N VAL A 379 -29.63 6.21 7.67
CA VAL A 379 -28.37 6.97 7.61
C VAL A 379 -27.25 6.11 8.19
N THR A 380 -26.00 6.36 7.79
CA THR A 380 -24.84 5.59 8.28
C THR A 380 -24.68 5.62 9.81
N THR A 381 -25.24 6.63 10.48
CA THR A 381 -25.29 6.76 11.95
C THR A 381 -26.29 5.83 12.62
N ASP A 382 -27.16 5.16 11.87
CA ASP A 382 -28.17 4.24 12.40
C ASP A 382 -27.65 2.81 12.51
N ILE A 383 -26.42 2.54 12.05
CA ILE A 383 -25.72 1.29 12.35
C ILE A 383 -25.56 1.18 13.87
N GLY A 384 -25.96 0.04 14.43
CA GLY A 384 -25.98 -0.21 15.87
C GLY A 384 -27.30 0.16 16.55
N ARG A 385 -28.30 0.66 15.83
CA ARG A 385 -29.66 0.88 16.36
C ARG A 385 -30.61 -0.27 16.03
N PRO A 386 -31.59 -0.57 16.90
CA PRO A 386 -32.69 -1.50 16.58
C PRO A 386 -33.48 -1.02 15.35
N LEU A 387 -33.89 -1.95 14.49
CA LEU A 387 -34.72 -1.63 13.33
C LEU A 387 -36.10 -1.07 13.74
N SER A 388 -36.60 -1.44 14.92
CA SER A 388 -37.88 -0.94 15.48
C SER A 388 -37.93 0.57 15.70
N ASP A 389 -36.77 1.19 15.92
CA ASP A 389 -36.69 2.62 16.24
C ASP A 389 -36.73 3.49 14.97
N ILE A 390 -36.69 2.85 13.79
CA ILE A 390 -36.59 3.51 12.50
C ILE A 390 -37.92 3.39 11.75
N LYS A 391 -38.50 4.54 11.41
CA LYS A 391 -39.73 4.58 10.62
C LYS A 391 -39.46 4.24 9.16
N SER A 392 -40.12 3.20 8.67
CA SER A 392 -40.10 2.82 7.26
C SER A 392 -41.11 3.63 6.42
N VAL A 393 -40.98 3.57 5.10
CA VAL A 393 -41.97 4.10 4.12
C VAL A 393 -43.04 3.04 3.77
N LEU A 394 -43.04 1.90 4.46
CA LEU A 394 -43.94 0.79 4.20
C LEU A 394 -45.30 1.06 4.85
N LEU A 395 -46.38 0.66 4.18
CA LEU A 395 -47.75 0.81 4.70
C LEU A 395 -48.05 -0.13 5.87
N SER A 396 -47.31 -1.22 6.00
CA SER A 396 -47.50 -2.23 7.05
C SER A 396 -46.18 -2.50 7.79
N ASP A 397 -46.26 -2.55 9.13
CA ASP A 397 -45.10 -2.73 10.02
C ASP A 397 -44.95 -4.19 10.49
N VAL A 398 -45.26 -5.14 9.61
CA VAL A 398 -45.31 -6.58 9.96
C VAL A 398 -43.91 -7.21 9.94
N LEU A 399 -42.93 -6.54 9.34
CA LEU A 399 -41.60 -7.10 9.06
C LEU A 399 -40.82 -7.51 10.31
N ILE A 400 -41.00 -6.80 11.43
CA ILE A 400 -40.33 -7.11 12.69
C ILE A 400 -40.83 -8.46 13.23
N GLY A 401 -42.14 -8.70 13.19
CA GLY A 401 -42.75 -9.96 13.61
C GLY A 401 -42.24 -11.14 12.77
N HIS A 402 -42.21 -10.97 11.45
CA HIS A 402 -41.67 -11.98 10.53
C HIS A 402 -40.18 -12.24 10.77
N ALA A 403 -39.37 -11.20 11.02
CA ALA A 403 -37.96 -11.38 11.36
C ALA A 403 -37.76 -12.20 12.65
N GLN A 404 -38.60 -11.98 13.67
CA GLN A 404 -38.58 -12.78 14.90
C GLN A 404 -39.01 -14.23 14.65
N GLU A 405 -40.04 -14.46 13.84
CA GLU A 405 -40.50 -15.79 13.48
C GLU A 405 -39.43 -16.57 12.68
N VAL A 406 -38.72 -15.92 11.76
CA VAL A 406 -37.61 -16.52 11.02
C VAL A 406 -36.42 -16.84 11.93
N LEU A 407 -36.14 -16.03 12.96
CA LEU A 407 -35.12 -16.35 13.96
C LEU A 407 -35.46 -17.61 14.78
N GLN A 408 -36.73 -17.82 15.08
CA GLN A 408 -37.20 -18.97 15.86
C GLN A 408 -37.34 -20.24 15.01
N SER A 409 -37.96 -20.12 13.83
CA SER A 409 -38.27 -21.25 12.95
C SER A 409 -37.13 -21.63 12.01
N LEU A 410 -36.26 -20.66 11.67
CA LEU A 410 -35.20 -20.78 10.65
C LEU A 410 -35.70 -21.06 9.24
N ILE A 411 -37.01 -20.89 9.00
CA ILE A 411 -37.65 -21.05 7.70
C ILE A 411 -37.70 -19.67 7.04
N PRO A 412 -37.12 -19.49 5.83
CA PRO A 412 -37.23 -18.23 5.11
C PRO A 412 -38.68 -17.86 4.81
N GLN A 413 -39.00 -16.57 4.89
CA GLN A 413 -40.33 -16.05 4.57
C GLN A 413 -40.26 -15.02 3.44
N GLU A 414 -41.30 -15.01 2.59
CA GLU A 414 -41.48 -14.05 1.51
C GLU A 414 -42.79 -13.30 1.71
N ILE A 415 -42.73 -11.97 1.68
CA ILE A 415 -43.86 -11.09 1.99
C ILE A 415 -43.92 -9.98 0.95
N GLU A 416 -45.08 -9.79 0.34
CA GLU A 416 -45.31 -8.63 -0.54
C GLU A 416 -45.76 -7.43 0.30
N VAL A 417 -45.06 -6.32 0.17
CA VAL A 417 -45.35 -5.07 0.89
C VAL A 417 -45.48 -3.91 -0.08
N GLN A 418 -46.35 -2.98 0.25
CA GLN A 418 -46.58 -1.76 -0.52
C GLN A 418 -46.04 -0.56 0.25
N THR A 419 -45.45 0.41 -0.46
CA THR A 419 -45.02 1.68 0.11
C THR A 419 -46.11 2.74 0.04
N VAL A 420 -45.97 3.81 0.81
CA VAL A 420 -46.85 5.00 0.74
C VAL A 420 -46.88 5.60 -0.68
N ASP A 421 -45.79 5.47 -1.44
CA ASP A 421 -45.65 5.98 -2.81
C ASP A 421 -46.19 5.00 -3.88
N ASN A 422 -47.01 4.02 -3.47
CA ASN A 422 -47.62 3.01 -4.35
C ASN A 422 -46.62 2.08 -5.07
N LEU A 423 -45.41 1.94 -4.54
CA LEU A 423 -44.42 0.96 -5.04
C LEU A 423 -44.61 -0.37 -4.34
N TRP A 424 -44.38 -1.46 -5.07
CA TRP A 424 -44.51 -2.82 -4.55
C TRP A 424 -43.15 -3.49 -4.41
N PHE A 425 -42.89 -4.06 -3.24
CA PHE A 425 -41.66 -4.79 -2.94
C PHE A 425 -41.98 -6.20 -2.48
N LEU A 426 -41.24 -7.18 -2.99
CA LEU A 426 -41.14 -8.50 -2.40
C LEU A 426 -40.02 -8.48 -1.37
N VAL A 427 -40.39 -8.65 -0.10
CA VAL A 427 -39.43 -8.75 1.00
C VAL A 427 -39.14 -10.20 1.29
N ARG A 428 -37.86 -10.56 1.27
CA ARG A 428 -37.38 -11.87 1.69
C ARG A 428 -36.66 -11.74 3.02
N VAL A 429 -37.09 -12.56 3.98
CA VAL A 429 -36.54 -12.61 5.33
C VAL A 429 -35.81 -13.95 5.45
N LEU A 430 -34.48 -13.89 5.56
CA LEU A 430 -33.63 -15.09 5.64
C LEU A 430 -32.80 -15.10 6.93
N PRO A 431 -32.60 -16.25 7.59
CA PRO A 431 -31.68 -16.34 8.71
C PRO A 431 -30.23 -16.13 8.24
N TYR A 432 -29.49 -15.27 8.92
CA TYR A 432 -28.08 -15.05 8.66
C TYR A 432 -27.25 -16.08 9.45
N ARG A 433 -26.38 -16.83 8.76
CA ARG A 433 -25.48 -17.82 9.37
C ARG A 433 -24.03 -17.45 9.14
N THR A 434 -23.22 -17.60 10.18
CA THR A 434 -21.77 -17.45 10.09
C THR A 434 -21.13 -18.66 9.40
N LEU A 435 -19.83 -18.57 9.10
CA LEU A 435 -19.05 -19.69 8.55
C LEU A 435 -19.03 -20.92 9.48
N GLU A 436 -19.18 -20.70 10.78
CA GLU A 436 -19.29 -21.75 11.81
C GLU A 436 -20.73 -22.31 11.91
N ASN A 437 -21.61 -21.92 10.98
CA ASN A 437 -23.01 -22.34 10.90
C ASN A 437 -23.85 -21.91 12.12
N VAL A 438 -23.41 -20.87 12.84
CA VAL A 438 -24.15 -20.26 13.95
C VAL A 438 -25.09 -19.18 13.40
N ILE A 439 -26.33 -19.16 13.88
CA ILE A 439 -27.29 -18.11 13.50
C ILE A 439 -26.88 -16.82 14.21
N ASP A 440 -26.63 -15.79 13.41
CA ASP A 440 -26.10 -14.51 13.88
C ASP A 440 -27.00 -13.33 13.46
N GLY A 441 -28.25 -13.64 13.14
CA GLY A 441 -29.30 -12.66 12.89
C GLY A 441 -30.15 -12.97 11.67
N VAL A 442 -30.60 -11.92 10.98
CA VAL A 442 -31.52 -12.00 9.84
C VAL A 442 -31.09 -11.03 8.75
N VAL A 443 -31.31 -11.43 7.51
CA VAL A 443 -31.17 -10.57 6.33
C VAL A 443 -32.55 -10.27 5.76
N LEU A 444 -32.86 -8.99 5.60
CA LEU A 444 -34.03 -8.51 4.88
C LEU A 444 -33.60 -8.06 3.49
N SER A 445 -34.19 -8.63 2.44
CA SER A 445 -33.94 -8.25 1.05
C SER A 445 -35.22 -7.73 0.41
N PHE A 446 -35.14 -6.57 -0.24
CA PHE A 446 -36.25 -5.85 -0.88
C PHE A 446 -36.05 -5.88 -2.39
N ILE A 447 -36.93 -6.57 -3.09
CA ILE A 447 -36.93 -6.69 -4.55
C ILE A 447 -38.12 -5.91 -5.10
N ASP A 448 -37.87 -4.96 -5.99
CA ASP A 448 -38.94 -4.20 -6.64
C ASP A 448 -39.74 -5.12 -7.58
N ILE A 449 -41.04 -5.24 -7.32
CA ILE A 449 -42.00 -5.99 -8.13
C ILE A 449 -43.10 -5.09 -8.71
N THR A 450 -42.90 -3.77 -8.71
CA THR A 450 -43.89 -2.78 -9.13
C THR A 450 -44.33 -3.00 -10.57
N SER A 451 -43.39 -3.23 -11.49
CA SER A 451 -43.70 -3.51 -12.90
C SER A 451 -44.50 -4.81 -13.08
N ARG A 452 -44.17 -5.84 -12.29
CA ARG A 452 -44.88 -7.12 -12.29
C ARG A 452 -46.31 -6.94 -11.78
N LYS A 453 -46.50 -6.23 -10.67
CA LYS A 453 -47.83 -5.94 -10.11
C LYS A 453 -48.68 -5.09 -11.03
N ALA A 454 -48.10 -4.09 -11.68
CA ALA A 454 -48.80 -3.27 -12.67
C ALA A 454 -49.26 -4.11 -13.88
N ALA A 455 -48.41 -5.02 -14.39
CA ALA A 455 -48.77 -5.89 -15.49
C ALA A 455 -49.82 -6.95 -15.10
N GLU A 456 -49.77 -7.46 -13.87
CA GLU A 456 -50.78 -8.36 -13.32
C GLU A 456 -52.14 -7.66 -13.24
N GLU A 457 -52.18 -6.45 -12.68
CA GLU A 457 -53.39 -5.63 -12.59
C GLU A 457 -53.94 -5.26 -13.97
N GLU A 458 -53.09 -4.82 -14.90
CA GLU A 458 -53.50 -4.54 -16.29
C GLU A 458 -54.08 -5.79 -16.96
N GLY A 459 -53.50 -6.96 -16.73
CA GLY A 459 -54.00 -8.23 -17.23
C GLY A 459 -55.37 -8.60 -16.66
N ILE A 460 -55.58 -8.38 -15.35
CA ILE A 460 -56.86 -8.59 -14.68
C ILE A 460 -57.91 -7.62 -15.25
N GLN A 461 -57.59 -6.33 -15.33
CA GLN A 461 -58.49 -5.30 -15.87
C GLN A 461 -58.84 -5.56 -17.33
N ALA A 462 -57.87 -5.95 -18.17
CA ALA A 462 -58.12 -6.30 -19.56
C ALA A 462 -59.05 -7.51 -19.70
N ARG A 463 -58.91 -8.50 -18.81
CA ARG A 463 -59.81 -9.66 -18.77
C ARG A 463 -61.23 -9.26 -18.34
N GLU A 464 -61.37 -8.52 -17.24
CA GLU A 464 -62.68 -8.05 -16.76
C GLU A 464 -63.38 -7.15 -17.80
N TYR A 465 -62.62 -6.31 -18.49
CA TYR A 465 -63.13 -5.48 -19.59
C TYR A 465 -63.63 -6.33 -20.77
N ALA A 466 -62.87 -7.35 -21.18
CA ALA A 466 -63.28 -8.26 -22.24
C ALA A 466 -64.53 -9.07 -21.85
N GLU A 467 -64.59 -9.59 -20.62
CA GLU A 467 -65.77 -10.30 -20.09
C GLU A 467 -66.98 -9.38 -20.04
N SER A 468 -66.81 -8.11 -19.65
CA SER A 468 -67.89 -7.11 -19.62
C SER A 468 -68.45 -6.82 -21.01
N ILE A 469 -67.58 -6.71 -22.03
CA ILE A 469 -68.01 -6.55 -23.43
C ILE A 469 -68.82 -7.78 -23.87
N VAL A 470 -68.25 -8.99 -23.71
CA VAL A 470 -68.88 -10.25 -24.13
C VAL A 470 -70.24 -10.45 -23.45
N ASN A 471 -70.37 -10.11 -22.18
CA ASN A 471 -71.63 -10.25 -21.44
C ASN A 471 -72.69 -9.20 -21.78
N THR A 472 -72.27 -8.04 -22.31
CA THR A 472 -73.20 -6.96 -22.72
C THR A 472 -73.74 -7.16 -24.14
N VAL A 473 -72.98 -7.83 -25.02
CA VAL A 473 -73.41 -8.13 -26.39
C VAL A 473 -74.65 -9.03 -26.38
N ARG A 474 -75.67 -8.64 -27.17
CA ARG A 474 -76.95 -9.35 -27.25
C ARG A 474 -76.89 -10.61 -28.10
N GLU A 475 -76.00 -10.63 -29.09
CA GLU A 475 -75.73 -11.80 -29.93
C GLU A 475 -75.07 -12.90 -29.09
N PRO A 476 -75.53 -14.15 -29.20
CA PRO A 476 -74.82 -15.31 -28.67
C PRO A 476 -73.40 -15.42 -29.23
N LEU A 477 -72.41 -15.50 -28.34
CA LEU A 477 -71.00 -15.68 -28.68
C LEU A 477 -70.48 -16.95 -28.01
N LEU A 478 -69.62 -17.67 -28.73
CA LEU A 478 -69.00 -18.89 -28.25
C LEU A 478 -67.52 -18.92 -28.66
N ILE A 479 -66.64 -19.21 -27.70
CA ILE A 479 -65.20 -19.32 -27.91
C ILE A 479 -64.82 -20.81 -27.90
N LEU A 480 -64.22 -21.28 -28.98
CA LEU A 480 -63.80 -22.66 -29.19
C LEU A 480 -62.28 -22.80 -29.20
N ASP A 481 -61.77 -23.96 -28.79
CA ASP A 481 -60.39 -24.37 -29.01
C ASP A 481 -60.18 -25.05 -30.39
N GLN A 482 -58.95 -25.47 -30.69
CA GLN A 482 -58.59 -26.14 -31.95
C GLN A 482 -59.30 -27.49 -32.17
N ASN A 483 -59.83 -28.10 -31.11
CA ASN A 483 -60.58 -29.36 -31.15
C ASN A 483 -62.10 -29.10 -31.17
N LEU A 484 -62.52 -27.85 -31.37
CA LEU A 484 -63.92 -27.41 -31.28
C LEU A 484 -64.55 -27.64 -29.90
N THR A 485 -63.74 -27.60 -28.84
CA THR A 485 -64.20 -27.64 -27.45
C THR A 485 -64.54 -26.24 -26.98
N VAL A 486 -65.67 -26.07 -26.29
CA VAL A 486 -66.08 -24.77 -25.76
C VAL A 486 -65.17 -24.35 -24.60
N ILE A 487 -64.48 -23.23 -24.75
CA ILE A 487 -63.69 -22.60 -23.69
C ILE A 487 -64.56 -21.65 -22.85
N SER A 488 -65.41 -20.87 -23.52
CA SER A 488 -66.34 -19.94 -22.85
C SER A 488 -67.49 -19.57 -23.78
N ALA A 489 -68.62 -19.16 -23.21
CA ALA A 489 -69.75 -18.64 -23.96
C ALA A 489 -70.31 -17.37 -23.28
N SER A 490 -70.94 -16.50 -24.05
CA SER A 490 -71.54 -15.26 -23.53
C SER A 490 -72.81 -15.53 -22.73
N GLY A 491 -73.17 -14.60 -21.84
CA GLY A 491 -74.47 -14.63 -21.14
C GLY A 491 -75.69 -14.67 -22.07
N SER A 492 -75.60 -14.10 -23.28
CA SER A 492 -76.65 -14.19 -24.30
C SER A 492 -76.81 -15.61 -24.86
N PHE A 493 -75.72 -16.35 -25.03
CA PHE A 493 -75.75 -17.73 -25.52
C PHE A 493 -76.52 -18.65 -24.57
N TYR A 494 -76.20 -18.59 -23.27
CA TYR A 494 -76.92 -19.37 -22.25
C TYR A 494 -78.42 -19.05 -22.21
N ARG A 495 -78.81 -17.77 -22.38
CA ARG A 495 -80.23 -17.36 -22.40
C ARG A 495 -80.98 -17.83 -23.64
N VAL A 496 -80.37 -17.72 -24.83
CA VAL A 496 -81.03 -18.07 -26.10
C VAL A 496 -81.21 -19.58 -26.24
N PHE A 497 -80.19 -20.35 -25.86
CA PHE A 497 -80.20 -21.81 -25.99
C PHE A 497 -80.65 -22.55 -24.71
N GLN A 498 -80.93 -21.80 -23.62
CA GLN A 498 -81.43 -22.32 -22.33
C GLN A 498 -80.54 -23.43 -21.73
N ILE A 499 -79.23 -23.27 -21.85
CA ILE A 499 -78.21 -24.21 -21.33
C ILE A 499 -77.37 -23.55 -20.24
N SER A 500 -76.88 -24.36 -19.31
CA SER A 500 -76.08 -23.89 -18.18
C SER A 500 -74.59 -23.78 -18.55
N PRO A 501 -73.81 -22.90 -17.90
CA PRO A 501 -72.36 -22.87 -18.09
C PRO A 501 -71.67 -24.20 -17.79
N GLU A 502 -72.09 -24.90 -16.74
CA GLU A 502 -71.54 -26.19 -16.30
C GLU A 502 -71.73 -27.29 -17.37
N ASP A 503 -72.86 -27.24 -18.08
CA ASP A 503 -73.18 -28.20 -19.15
C ASP A 503 -72.63 -27.78 -20.53
N THR A 504 -71.89 -26.67 -20.61
CA THR A 504 -71.41 -26.12 -21.88
C THR A 504 -69.88 -26.01 -21.93
N THR A 505 -69.24 -25.50 -20.89
CA THR A 505 -67.78 -25.30 -20.88
C THR A 505 -67.03 -26.62 -20.78
N GLY A 506 -66.04 -26.83 -21.66
CA GLY A 506 -65.25 -28.07 -21.73
C GLY A 506 -65.87 -29.18 -22.57
N MET A 507 -67.07 -28.99 -23.12
CA MET A 507 -67.70 -29.94 -24.04
C MET A 507 -67.33 -29.65 -25.50
N SER A 508 -67.31 -30.68 -26.34
CA SER A 508 -67.18 -30.51 -27.79
C SER A 508 -68.43 -29.85 -28.37
N LEU A 509 -68.26 -28.89 -29.29
CA LEU A 509 -69.36 -28.24 -30.00
C LEU A 509 -70.32 -29.28 -30.59
N ILE A 510 -69.78 -30.38 -31.12
CA ILE A 510 -70.53 -31.47 -31.75
C ILE A 510 -71.42 -32.20 -30.74
N GLU A 511 -71.03 -32.24 -29.47
CA GLU A 511 -71.75 -32.94 -28.41
C GLU A 511 -72.74 -32.03 -27.65
N LEU A 512 -72.66 -30.72 -27.85
CA LEU A 512 -73.55 -29.76 -27.20
C LEU A 512 -75.02 -29.99 -27.60
N ASN A 513 -75.88 -29.88 -26.60
CA ASN A 513 -77.34 -29.90 -26.74
C ASN A 513 -77.82 -31.07 -27.63
N GLU A 514 -77.51 -32.31 -27.22
CA GLU A 514 -77.91 -33.54 -27.94
C GLU A 514 -77.42 -33.63 -29.40
N ARG A 515 -76.23 -33.10 -29.70
CA ARG A 515 -75.62 -33.06 -31.05
C ARG A 515 -76.35 -32.21 -32.09
N GLN A 516 -77.15 -31.25 -31.65
CA GLN A 516 -77.84 -30.32 -32.55
C GLN A 516 -76.89 -29.44 -33.38
N TRP A 517 -75.65 -29.30 -32.93
CA TRP A 517 -74.59 -28.56 -33.60
C TRP A 517 -73.72 -29.44 -34.53
N ASP A 518 -74.03 -30.73 -34.69
CA ASP A 518 -73.37 -31.66 -35.62
C ASP A 518 -73.81 -31.40 -37.08
N ILE A 519 -73.48 -30.21 -37.57
CA ILE A 519 -73.76 -29.77 -38.93
C ILE A 519 -72.47 -29.87 -39.72
N SER A 520 -72.42 -30.79 -40.69
CA SER A 520 -71.22 -31.06 -41.48
C SER A 520 -70.67 -29.82 -42.18
N ASN A 521 -71.53 -28.93 -42.65
CA ASN A 521 -71.12 -27.65 -43.27
C ASN A 521 -70.47 -26.70 -42.26
N LEU A 522 -71.01 -26.60 -41.04
CA LEU A 522 -70.46 -25.75 -39.99
C LEU A 522 -69.10 -26.26 -39.50
N ILE A 523 -68.99 -27.57 -39.27
CA ILE A 523 -67.74 -28.21 -38.84
C ILE A 523 -66.64 -28.02 -39.89
N PHE A 524 -66.98 -28.18 -41.18
CA PHE A 524 -66.06 -27.92 -42.28
C PHE A 524 -65.54 -26.48 -42.27
N LEU A 525 -66.45 -25.49 -42.20
CA LEU A 525 -66.10 -24.07 -42.15
C LEU A 525 -65.25 -23.70 -40.92
N LEU A 526 -65.51 -24.29 -39.76
CA LEU A 526 -64.71 -24.07 -38.55
C LEU A 526 -63.31 -24.69 -38.68
N HIS A 527 -63.18 -25.86 -39.30
CA HIS A 527 -61.87 -26.45 -39.58
C HIS A 527 -61.06 -25.62 -40.59
N GLU A 528 -61.71 -25.04 -41.60
CA GLU A 528 -61.07 -24.11 -42.56
C GLU A 528 -60.56 -22.85 -41.85
N VAL A 529 -61.33 -22.29 -40.92
CA VAL A 529 -60.91 -21.15 -40.07
C VAL A 529 -59.71 -21.50 -39.19
N ILE A 530 -59.61 -22.75 -38.68
CA ILE A 530 -58.45 -23.20 -37.88
C ILE A 530 -57.20 -23.36 -38.75
N SER A 531 -57.32 -23.99 -39.92
CA SER A 531 -56.19 -24.36 -40.77
C SER A 531 -55.61 -23.18 -41.55
N GLU A 532 -56.48 -22.32 -42.11
CA GLU A 532 -56.06 -21.19 -42.94
C GLU A 532 -55.98 -19.88 -42.12
N GLY A 533 -56.58 -19.85 -40.93
CA GLY A 533 -56.66 -18.65 -40.08
C GLY A 533 -57.52 -17.55 -40.70
N THR A 534 -58.49 -17.94 -41.52
CA THR A 534 -59.45 -17.10 -42.24
C THR A 534 -60.64 -16.73 -41.34
N THR A 535 -61.57 -15.96 -41.88
CA THR A 535 -62.86 -15.64 -41.23
C THR A 535 -63.97 -15.98 -42.20
N PHE A 536 -65.06 -16.59 -41.73
CA PHE A 536 -66.28 -16.68 -42.53
C PHE A 536 -67.36 -15.78 -41.93
N GLN A 537 -68.15 -15.17 -42.81
CA GLN A 537 -69.23 -14.26 -42.46
C GLN A 537 -70.51 -14.68 -43.18
N ASP A 538 -71.65 -14.34 -42.60
CA ASP A 538 -72.97 -14.48 -43.19
C ASP A 538 -73.36 -15.91 -43.60
N SER A 539 -72.90 -16.92 -42.86
CA SER A 539 -73.22 -18.32 -43.16
C SER A 539 -74.58 -18.71 -42.54
N PRO A 540 -75.64 -18.95 -43.33
CA PRO A 540 -76.94 -19.31 -42.78
C PRO A 540 -76.96 -20.78 -42.37
N ILE A 541 -77.42 -21.05 -41.17
CA ILE A 541 -77.69 -22.39 -40.66
C ILE A 541 -79.12 -22.49 -40.15
N THR A 542 -79.69 -23.69 -40.22
CA THR A 542 -80.99 -24.00 -39.64
C THR A 542 -80.79 -25.10 -38.63
N ILE A 543 -81.11 -24.84 -37.36
CA ILE A 543 -81.03 -25.83 -36.29
C ILE A 543 -82.44 -26.07 -35.76
N ASP A 544 -82.77 -27.34 -35.56
CA ASP A 544 -84.01 -27.74 -34.92
C ASP A 544 -83.78 -28.00 -33.43
N PHE A 545 -84.38 -27.15 -32.59
CA PHE A 545 -84.28 -27.27 -31.14
C PHE A 545 -85.53 -28.00 -30.61
N PRO A 546 -85.40 -29.11 -29.86
CA PRO A 546 -86.52 -29.88 -29.31
C PRO A 546 -87.50 -29.05 -28.46
N THR A 547 -87.02 -27.99 -27.81
CA THR A 547 -87.79 -27.12 -26.91
C THR A 547 -88.17 -25.77 -27.50
N VAL A 548 -87.51 -25.31 -28.58
CA VAL A 548 -87.65 -23.95 -29.12
C VAL A 548 -88.14 -23.94 -30.59
N GLY A 549 -88.16 -25.10 -31.25
CA GLY A 549 -88.52 -25.25 -32.66
C GLY A 549 -87.37 -24.91 -33.63
N THR A 550 -87.66 -25.01 -34.92
CA THR A 550 -86.68 -24.75 -35.98
C THR A 550 -86.35 -23.27 -36.07
N LYS A 551 -85.08 -22.91 -35.84
CA LYS A 551 -84.57 -21.54 -35.91
C LYS A 551 -83.49 -21.40 -36.97
N LYS A 552 -83.47 -20.23 -37.62
CA LYS A 552 -82.44 -19.85 -38.58
C LYS A 552 -81.47 -18.88 -37.93
N PHE A 553 -80.18 -19.20 -38.00
CA PHE A 553 -79.11 -18.33 -37.52
C PHE A 553 -78.18 -17.97 -38.66
N ILE A 554 -77.62 -16.77 -38.60
CA ILE A 554 -76.48 -16.35 -39.38
C ILE A 554 -75.26 -16.47 -38.48
N LEU A 555 -74.24 -17.20 -38.95
CA LEU A 555 -73.00 -17.42 -38.21
C LEU A 555 -71.84 -16.63 -38.80
N ASN A 556 -71.08 -16.03 -37.89
CA ASN A 556 -69.82 -15.38 -38.19
C ASN A 556 -68.73 -16.02 -37.33
N ALA A 557 -67.64 -16.49 -37.93
CA ALA A 557 -66.52 -17.05 -37.18
C ALA A 557 -65.20 -16.36 -37.53
N ARG A 558 -64.38 -16.14 -36.49
CA ARG A 558 -63.06 -15.56 -36.62
C ARG A 558 -62.03 -16.31 -35.80
N GLY A 559 -60.93 -16.69 -36.44
CA GLY A 559 -59.74 -17.17 -35.74
C GLY A 559 -59.07 -16.06 -34.92
N LEU A 560 -58.84 -16.34 -33.64
CA LEU A 560 -58.08 -15.52 -32.70
C LEU A 560 -56.69 -16.14 -32.51
N ARG A 561 -55.69 -15.53 -33.14
CA ARG A 561 -54.29 -15.98 -33.02
C ARG A 561 -53.69 -15.46 -31.71
N ARG A 562 -53.22 -16.37 -30.85
CA ARG A 562 -52.40 -16.02 -29.67
C ARG A 562 -50.91 -16.00 -30.05
N LYS A 563 -50.13 -15.12 -29.43
CA LYS A 563 -48.65 -15.18 -29.51
C LYS A 563 -48.16 -16.41 -28.73
N ASN A 564 -47.08 -17.04 -29.19
CA ASN A 564 -46.40 -18.23 -28.60
C ASN A 564 -47.12 -19.58 -28.72
N ASN A 565 -47.34 -20.07 -29.94
CA ASN A 565 -47.65 -21.50 -30.23
C ASN A 565 -48.85 -22.10 -29.46
N ALA A 566 -49.67 -21.25 -28.85
CA ALA A 566 -50.89 -21.62 -28.14
C ALA A 566 -51.97 -21.99 -29.17
N PRO A 567 -52.90 -22.90 -28.83
CA PRO A 567 -53.93 -23.34 -29.76
C PRO A 567 -54.73 -22.12 -30.28
N ASN A 568 -54.94 -22.08 -31.58
CA ASN A 568 -55.79 -21.07 -32.21
C ASN A 568 -57.18 -21.17 -31.59
N LEU A 569 -57.71 -20.03 -31.14
CA LEU A 569 -59.07 -19.96 -30.64
C LEU A 569 -60.00 -19.53 -31.77
N ILE A 570 -61.25 -19.94 -31.75
CA ILE A 570 -62.27 -19.45 -32.69
C ILE A 570 -63.31 -18.69 -31.89
N LEU A 571 -63.62 -17.47 -32.31
CA LEU A 571 -64.81 -16.76 -31.85
C LEU A 571 -65.93 -16.99 -32.87
N LEU A 572 -67.02 -17.64 -32.42
CA LEU A 572 -68.23 -17.87 -33.19
C LEU A 572 -69.34 -16.96 -32.66
N ALA A 573 -69.84 -16.07 -33.50
CA ALA A 573 -70.98 -15.21 -33.24
C ALA A 573 -72.22 -15.70 -33.99
N MET A 574 -73.38 -15.58 -33.37
CA MET A 574 -74.64 -16.10 -33.88
C MET A 574 -75.70 -14.99 -33.85
N GLU A 575 -76.36 -14.76 -34.97
CA GLU A 575 -77.48 -13.83 -35.07
C GLU A 575 -78.74 -14.59 -35.46
N GLU A 576 -79.80 -14.50 -34.66
CA GLU A 576 -81.09 -15.12 -34.99
C GLU A 576 -81.80 -14.31 -36.08
N VAL A 577 -82.12 -14.96 -37.20
CA VAL A 577 -82.92 -14.35 -38.27
C VAL A 577 -84.38 -14.32 -37.82
N THR A 578 -84.77 -13.23 -37.18
CA THR A 578 -86.18 -12.93 -36.95
C THR A 578 -86.77 -12.36 -38.23
N GLU A 579 -87.89 -12.92 -38.70
CA GLU A 579 -88.70 -12.30 -39.76
C GLU A 579 -89.25 -10.97 -39.24
N LYS A 580 -88.43 -9.91 -39.28
CA LYS A 580 -88.91 -8.55 -39.09
C LYS A 580 -89.72 -8.19 -40.32
N ASN A 581 -91.03 -8.15 -40.12
CA ASN A 581 -92.01 -7.51 -40.98
C ASN A 581 -91.41 -6.29 -41.68
N THR A 582 -91.13 -6.45 -42.97
CA THR A 582 -91.01 -5.38 -43.95
C THR A 582 -92.37 -4.69 -44.00
N THR A 583 -92.61 -3.76 -43.09
CA THR A 583 -93.73 -2.83 -43.21
C THR A 583 -93.16 -1.56 -43.83
N VAL A 584 -93.49 -1.41 -45.11
CA VAL A 584 -93.21 -0.28 -46.01
C VAL A 584 -93.68 1.04 -45.42
#